data_AF-A0AAD5FCG1-F1
#
_entry.id   AF-A0AAD5FCG1-F1
#
_cell.length_a   1.000
_cell.length_b   1.000
_cell.length_c   1.000
_cell.angle_alpha   90.00
_cell.angle_beta   90.00
_cell.angle_gamma   90.00
#
_symmetry.space_group_name_H-M   'P 1'
#
loop_
_entity.id
_entity.type
_entity.pdbx_description
1 polymer ?
#
loop_
_entity_poly.entity_id
_entity_poly.type
_entity_poly.pdbx_seq_one_letter_code
_entity_poly.pdbx_strand_id
1 'polypeptide(L)'
;MASCKFYLAFENSIHKDYFVEKLNGPLASGTVPVVMGPPRQNYEDFVPGNSFIHVEDFPNAEALAKYLLQLDKDDEAYKHYFDWRRHLTATPHGFGKMVTTPKLHQFCLLATCFTGGIFSCLLFFQYSLPKCTPQTNPPYQSNVYKSAIVSVPITTASTKTAQLKEEKPILLVWFLPENYQWDFNDCKTIYNIDGCQLTLDRKLYSQADAVLVFHKAIKWDLSNLPPSPRPPFQKWIWFHVESPTNTPKIPGLENLFNVTLSYRRDADISVRYRLTISKKPNENIVIPKKDKLLCWFVSNVDPHTGVGTRMSYYNELKKYINVHVFGRMAGSHMNDDDYFPTMASCKFYLAFENSIHKDYFVEKLNGPLAAGTVPVVMGPPRQNYEDFVPGNSFIHIEDFPNAEALAKYLLQLDKDDEAYKHYFDWRRHLTATPHVIEWNKEFSIYICHACEYVGRHKEYKAAHNIYKWWFS
;
A
#
# COMPACT_ATOMS: atom_id res chain seq x y z
N MET A 1 16.58 -0.73 -13.12
CA MET A 1 16.81 0.67 -12.72
C MET A 1 18.31 0.95 -12.61
N ALA A 2 19.03 1.09 -13.73
CA ALA A 2 20.42 1.58 -13.71
C ALA A 2 20.68 2.40 -14.99
N SER A 3 19.87 3.43 -15.22
CA SER A 3 19.99 4.34 -16.38
C SER A 3 20.43 5.76 -16.00
N CYS A 4 20.54 6.08 -14.71
CA CYS A 4 20.86 7.43 -14.22
C CYS A 4 22.05 7.37 -13.25
N LYS A 5 23.00 8.32 -13.35
CA LYS A 5 24.13 8.45 -12.40
C LYS A 5 23.69 9.00 -11.03
N PHE A 6 22.62 9.80 -11.02
CA PHE A 6 22.09 10.41 -9.79
C PHE A 6 20.60 10.06 -9.60
N TYR A 7 20.17 9.98 -8.35
CA TYR A 7 18.77 9.77 -7.99
C TYR A 7 18.35 10.81 -6.94
N LEU A 8 17.28 11.56 -7.19
CA LEU A 8 16.76 12.53 -6.23
C LEU A 8 15.97 11.81 -5.13
N ALA A 9 16.61 11.57 -4.00
CA ALA A 9 16.04 10.94 -2.80
C ALA A 9 15.52 12.02 -1.85
N PHE A 10 14.52 12.78 -2.28
CA PHE A 10 13.97 13.89 -1.50
C PHE A 10 12.86 13.39 -0.57
N GLU A 11 12.93 13.78 0.70
CA GLU A 11 11.98 13.40 1.71
C GLU A 11 10.73 14.28 1.75
N ASN A 12 9.61 13.63 2.01
CA ASN A 12 8.29 14.28 2.04
C ASN A 12 8.06 15.02 3.37
N SER A 13 8.93 14.80 4.36
CA SER A 13 8.92 15.45 5.67
C SER A 13 10.29 15.30 6.35
N ILE A 14 10.73 16.33 7.09
CA ILE A 14 11.97 16.29 7.87
C ILE A 14 11.70 15.61 9.22
N HIS A 15 11.91 14.29 9.31
CA HIS A 15 11.79 13.53 10.57
C HIS A 15 13.02 12.65 10.79
N LYS A 16 13.48 12.51 12.05
CA LYS A 16 14.79 11.98 12.45
C LYS A 16 15.12 10.54 11.99
N ASP A 17 14.15 9.77 11.51
CA ASP A 17 14.32 8.36 11.10
C ASP A 17 13.55 7.98 9.80
N TYR A 18 13.02 8.98 9.08
CA TYR A 18 12.14 8.79 7.92
C TYR A 18 12.87 9.13 6.60
N PHE A 19 13.96 8.42 6.31
CA PHE A 19 14.73 8.66 5.07
C PHE A 19 15.45 7.43 4.49
N VAL A 20 15.41 6.30 5.19
CA VAL A 20 16.25 5.12 4.89
C VAL A 20 15.79 4.40 3.61
N GLU A 21 14.49 4.43 3.30
CA GLU A 21 13.89 3.73 2.15
C GLU A 21 14.27 4.34 0.79
N LYS A 22 14.35 5.68 0.69
CA LYS A 22 14.73 6.38 -0.54
C LYS A 22 16.25 6.43 -0.75
N LEU A 23 17.01 6.16 0.30
CA LEU A 23 18.48 6.08 0.27
C LEU A 23 18.99 4.69 -0.18
N ASN A 24 18.37 3.62 0.32
CA ASN A 24 18.85 2.25 0.09
C ASN A 24 18.73 1.77 -1.36
N GLY A 25 17.65 2.12 -2.06
CA GLY A 25 17.43 1.71 -3.46
C GLY A 25 18.54 2.19 -4.42
N PRO A 26 18.86 3.50 -4.44
CA PRO A 26 19.96 4.05 -5.23
C PRO A 26 21.32 3.46 -4.87
N LEU A 27 21.61 3.37 -3.57
CA LEU A 27 22.87 2.80 -3.08
C LEU A 27 23.03 1.32 -3.44
N ALA A 28 21.95 0.52 -3.50
CA ALA A 28 22.03 -0.87 -3.93
C ALA A 28 22.21 -0.98 -5.46
N SER A 29 21.59 -0.09 -6.23
CA SER A 29 21.61 -0.09 -7.70
C SER A 29 22.84 0.57 -8.33
N GLY A 30 23.75 1.14 -7.53
CA GLY A 30 24.97 1.77 -8.04
C GLY A 30 24.74 3.20 -8.55
N THR A 31 23.73 3.88 -8.01
CA THR A 31 23.39 5.28 -8.31
C THR A 31 23.70 6.13 -7.08
N VAL A 32 24.23 7.35 -7.27
CA VAL A 32 24.50 8.27 -6.14
C VAL A 32 23.20 9.00 -5.75
N PRO A 33 22.67 8.82 -4.53
CA PRO A 33 21.50 9.55 -4.07
C PRO A 33 21.85 11.01 -3.77
N VAL A 34 20.99 11.92 -4.24
CA VAL A 34 20.96 13.34 -3.89
C VAL A 34 19.81 13.52 -2.91
N VAL A 35 20.10 13.81 -1.65
CA VAL A 35 19.14 13.77 -0.55
C VAL A 35 18.72 15.17 -0.10
N MET A 36 17.44 15.30 0.22
CA MET A 36 16.86 16.50 0.82
C MET A 36 15.94 16.05 1.95
N GLY A 37 16.26 16.36 3.20
CA GLY A 37 15.54 15.79 4.34
C GLY A 37 16.14 16.23 5.68
N PRO A 38 16.31 15.33 6.66
CA PRO A 38 16.99 15.61 7.92
C PRO A 38 18.43 16.13 7.75
N PRO A 39 19.04 16.73 8.79
CA PRO A 39 20.43 17.18 8.72
C PRO A 39 21.39 16.07 8.27
N ARG A 40 22.45 16.44 7.57
CA ARG A 40 23.48 15.52 7.04
C ARG A 40 23.96 14.49 8.05
N GLN A 41 24.15 14.86 9.31
CA GLN A 41 24.62 13.95 10.37
C GLN A 41 23.67 12.76 10.55
N ASN A 42 22.37 12.96 10.38
CA ASN A 42 21.40 11.87 10.45
C ASN A 42 21.66 10.82 9.38
N TYR A 43 22.00 11.21 8.15
CA TYR A 43 22.35 10.26 7.09
C TYR A 43 23.65 9.54 7.40
N GLU A 44 24.64 10.26 7.96
CA GLU A 44 25.95 9.72 8.32
C GLU A 44 25.90 8.68 9.45
N ASP A 45 24.83 8.66 10.25
CA ASP A 45 24.57 7.60 11.25
C ASP A 45 24.25 6.23 10.60
N PHE A 46 23.76 6.21 9.35
CA PHE A 46 23.30 4.99 8.67
C PHE A 46 24.13 4.62 7.44
N VAL A 47 24.72 5.60 6.75
CA VAL A 47 25.53 5.37 5.55
C VAL A 47 26.82 6.19 5.61
N PRO A 48 27.90 5.74 4.95
CA PRO A 48 29.14 6.51 4.85
C PRO A 48 28.88 7.91 4.31
N GLY A 49 29.45 8.96 4.91
CA GLY A 49 29.20 10.35 4.50
C GLY A 49 29.58 10.65 3.04
N ASN A 50 30.51 9.89 2.46
CA ASN A 50 30.88 9.99 1.06
C ASN A 50 29.98 9.15 0.12
N SER A 51 28.86 8.60 0.58
CA SER A 51 27.97 7.77 -0.26
C SER A 51 26.78 8.52 -0.88
N PHE A 52 26.54 9.77 -0.48
CA PHE A 52 25.40 10.58 -0.93
C PHE A 52 25.76 12.07 -1.07
N ILE A 53 24.92 12.83 -1.77
CA ILE A 53 25.03 14.28 -1.94
C ILE A 53 23.90 14.94 -1.16
N HIS A 54 24.20 15.78 -0.17
CA HIS A 54 23.18 16.51 0.58
C HIS A 54 22.90 17.85 -0.08
N VAL A 55 21.62 18.19 -0.33
CA VAL A 55 21.30 19.46 -1.02
C VAL A 55 21.74 20.69 -0.23
N GLU A 56 21.78 20.62 1.10
CA GLU A 56 22.22 21.74 1.97
C GLU A 56 23.74 21.97 1.94
N ASP A 57 24.53 21.09 1.31
CA ASP A 57 25.95 21.34 1.08
C ASP A 57 26.18 22.45 0.02
N PHE A 58 25.11 22.91 -0.64
CA PHE A 58 25.14 23.89 -1.71
C PHE A 58 24.34 25.14 -1.35
N PRO A 59 24.82 26.35 -1.73
CA PRO A 59 24.13 27.60 -1.40
C PRO A 59 22.77 27.75 -2.10
N ASN A 60 22.53 27.05 -3.21
CA ASN A 60 21.28 27.02 -3.94
C ASN A 60 21.24 25.86 -4.95
N ALA A 61 20.07 25.65 -5.56
CA ALA A 61 19.86 24.60 -6.55
C ALA A 61 20.72 24.78 -7.83
N GLU A 62 21.09 26.00 -8.20
CA GLU A 62 21.98 26.24 -9.36
C GLU A 62 23.40 25.71 -9.08
N ALA A 63 23.91 25.92 -7.88
CA ALA A 63 25.20 25.39 -7.44
C ALA A 63 25.20 23.86 -7.39
N LEU A 64 24.12 23.26 -6.87
CA LEU A 64 23.93 21.80 -6.90
C LEU A 64 23.90 21.27 -8.33
N ALA A 65 23.11 21.89 -9.23
CA ALA A 65 23.03 21.46 -10.62
C ALA A 65 24.39 21.56 -11.35
N LYS A 66 25.15 22.64 -11.11
CA LYS A 66 26.53 22.79 -11.62
C LYS A 66 27.44 21.68 -11.13
N TYR A 67 27.35 21.31 -9.85
CA TYR A 67 28.13 20.23 -9.27
C TYR A 67 27.77 18.85 -9.86
N LEU A 68 26.48 18.55 -10.03
CA LEU A 68 26.03 17.30 -10.66
C LEU A 68 26.48 17.21 -12.12
N LEU A 69 26.44 18.31 -12.87
CA LEU A 69 26.94 18.38 -14.25
C LEU A 69 28.46 18.23 -14.34
N GLN A 70 29.20 18.66 -13.31
CA GLN A 70 30.64 18.44 -13.21
C GLN A 70 30.95 16.96 -12.93
N LEU A 71 30.28 16.36 -11.94
CA LEU A 71 30.43 14.93 -11.61
C LEU A 71 30.01 14.00 -12.75
N ASP A 72 29.02 14.38 -13.55
CA ASP A 72 28.62 13.61 -14.73
C ASP A 72 29.76 13.48 -15.76
N LYS A 73 30.65 14.48 -15.82
CA LYS A 73 31.80 14.53 -16.75
C LYS A 73 33.10 13.96 -16.16
N ASP A 74 33.14 13.67 -14.86
CA ASP A 74 34.32 13.19 -14.14
C ASP A 74 34.02 11.84 -13.49
N ASP A 75 34.30 10.77 -14.24
CA ASP A 75 34.02 9.40 -13.80
C ASP A 75 34.86 8.98 -12.59
N GLU A 76 36.05 9.55 -12.38
CA GLU A 76 36.87 9.24 -11.20
C GLU A 76 36.28 9.91 -9.95
N ALA A 77 35.89 11.18 -10.05
CA ALA A 77 35.17 11.87 -8.98
C ALA A 77 33.82 11.22 -8.66
N TYR A 78 33.10 10.73 -9.68
CA TYR A 78 31.85 9.99 -9.47
C TYR A 78 32.09 8.64 -8.75
N LYS A 79 33.14 7.89 -9.13
CA LYS A 79 33.47 6.60 -8.51
C LYS A 79 33.82 6.72 -7.02
N HIS A 80 34.39 7.85 -6.59
CA HIS A 80 34.69 8.09 -5.18
C HIS A 80 33.47 7.97 -4.25
N TYR A 81 32.24 8.18 -4.76
CA TYR A 81 31.01 7.97 -4.01
C TYR A 81 30.70 6.50 -3.68
N PHE A 82 31.49 5.55 -4.21
CA PHE A 82 31.33 4.11 -3.99
C PHE A 82 32.53 3.49 -3.26
N ASP A 83 33.52 4.28 -2.84
CA ASP A 83 34.73 3.79 -2.18
C ASP A 83 34.47 3.05 -0.87
N TRP A 84 33.39 3.41 -0.19
CA TRP A 84 32.92 2.74 1.00
C TRP A 84 32.61 1.25 0.76
N ARG A 85 32.22 0.86 -0.46
CA ARG A 85 31.96 -0.55 -0.80
C ARG A 85 33.21 -1.42 -0.71
N ARG A 86 34.41 -0.83 -0.82
CA ARG A 86 35.68 -1.54 -0.68
C ARG A 86 35.98 -1.94 0.77
N HIS A 87 35.30 -1.32 1.74
CA HIS A 87 35.60 -1.45 3.18
C HIS A 87 34.52 -2.24 3.96
N LEU A 88 33.43 -2.67 3.31
CA LEU A 88 32.32 -3.38 3.97
C LEU A 88 32.53 -4.89 4.18
N THR A 89 33.67 -5.45 3.79
CA THR A 89 34.03 -6.85 4.09
C THR A 89 34.80 -6.96 5.40
N ALA A 90 34.23 -6.56 6.55
CA ALA A 90 34.61 -7.07 7.89
C ALA A 90 33.90 -6.33 9.03
N THR A 91 32.63 -6.62 9.31
CA THR A 91 32.09 -6.51 10.69
C THR A 91 30.90 -7.44 10.87
N PRO A 92 30.92 -8.37 11.85
CA PRO A 92 29.76 -9.15 12.20
C PRO A 92 28.90 -8.31 13.15
N HIS A 93 27.88 -7.66 12.61
CA HIS A 93 26.53 -7.42 13.17
C HIS A 93 25.91 -6.25 12.39
N GLY A 94 24.89 -6.56 11.58
CA GLY A 94 23.98 -5.53 11.07
C GLY A 94 23.98 -5.26 9.57
N PHE A 95 24.42 -6.16 8.69
CA PHE A 95 24.01 -6.13 7.27
C PHE A 95 24.10 -7.54 6.69
N GLY A 96 22.96 -8.19 6.47
CA GLY A 96 22.97 -9.56 5.95
C GLY A 96 21.60 -10.20 5.78
N LYS A 97 20.87 -9.78 4.74
CA LYS A 97 20.35 -10.67 3.67
C LYS A 97 19.49 -9.87 2.68
N MET A 98 20.13 -9.41 1.61
CA MET A 98 19.43 -9.13 0.36
C MET A 98 20.28 -9.60 -0.83
N VAL A 99 19.83 -10.73 -1.39
CA VAL A 99 19.74 -11.10 -2.81
C VAL A 99 20.89 -10.73 -3.78
N THR A 100 21.47 -11.77 -4.35
CA THR A 100 22.04 -11.82 -5.72
C THR A 100 21.50 -13.13 -6.34
N THR A 101 20.98 -13.27 -7.57
CA THR A 101 21.03 -12.55 -8.86
C THR A 101 20.13 -13.33 -9.85
N PRO A 102 19.80 -12.79 -11.06
CA PRO A 102 19.96 -13.68 -12.22
C PRO A 102 20.63 -13.02 -13.43
N LYS A 103 21.28 -13.90 -14.22
CA LYS A 103 21.82 -13.77 -15.60
C LYS A 103 23.34 -13.64 -15.73
N LEU A 104 24.01 -14.79 -15.69
CA LEU A 104 25.22 -15.09 -16.46
C LEU A 104 25.36 -16.62 -16.53
N HIS A 105 24.66 -17.24 -17.49
CA HIS A 105 24.90 -18.61 -17.95
C HIS A 105 24.37 -18.73 -19.37
N GLN A 106 25.09 -18.11 -20.31
CA GLN A 106 25.19 -18.65 -21.65
C GLN A 106 26.40 -18.03 -22.35
N PHE A 107 27.22 -18.92 -22.91
CA PHE A 107 28.37 -18.72 -23.78
C PHE A 107 29.76 -18.62 -23.12
N CYS A 108 30.56 -19.61 -23.54
CA CYS A 108 32.00 -19.84 -23.34
C CYS A 108 32.42 -20.48 -22.01
N LEU A 109 33.08 -21.63 -21.98
CA LEU A 109 33.49 -22.58 -23.02
C LEU A 109 34.02 -23.82 -22.29
N LEU A 110 33.90 -24.95 -22.98
CA LEU A 110 34.38 -26.26 -22.61
C LEU A 110 35.91 -26.30 -22.36
N ALA A 111 36.32 -27.35 -21.66
CA ALA A 111 37.63 -27.99 -21.67
C ALA A 111 38.78 -27.35 -20.87
N THR A 112 38.84 -27.67 -19.58
CA THR A 112 40.03 -28.31 -19.02
C THR A 112 39.61 -29.39 -18.03
N CYS A 113 39.52 -30.60 -18.58
CA CYS A 113 39.59 -31.87 -17.90
C CYS A 113 40.77 -31.94 -16.90
N PHE A 114 40.55 -32.73 -15.85
CA PHE A 114 41.51 -33.66 -15.25
C PHE A 114 42.89 -33.12 -14.84
N THR A 115 43.12 -32.99 -13.54
CA THR A 115 44.20 -33.65 -12.78
C THR A 115 44.16 -33.21 -11.31
N GLY A 116 44.34 -34.13 -10.37
CA GLY A 116 44.76 -33.77 -9.01
C GLY A 116 43.81 -34.08 -7.86
N GLY A 117 43.08 -35.21 -7.91
CA GLY A 117 42.90 -35.97 -6.67
C GLY A 117 44.25 -36.55 -6.24
N ILE A 118 44.44 -36.72 -4.93
CA ILE A 118 45.59 -37.37 -4.24
C ILE A 118 46.75 -36.42 -3.91
N PHE A 119 46.73 -35.85 -2.71
CA PHE A 119 47.85 -35.96 -1.76
C PHE A 119 47.28 -35.95 -0.35
N SER A 120 46.97 -37.15 0.13
CA SER A 120 46.70 -37.41 1.53
C SER A 120 48.03 -37.42 2.28
N CYS A 121 47.94 -36.98 3.54
CA CYS A 121 48.57 -37.59 4.70
C CYS A 121 50.11 -37.68 4.80
N LEU A 122 50.57 -37.33 6.00
CA LEU A 122 51.83 -37.68 6.66
C LEU A 122 53.01 -36.76 6.35
N LEU A 123 53.24 -35.79 7.24
CA LEU A 123 54.47 -35.80 8.04
C LEU A 123 54.11 -35.41 9.48
N PHE A 124 54.38 -36.37 10.36
CA PHE A 124 54.07 -36.47 11.77
C PHE A 124 55.27 -35.99 12.63
N PHE A 125 54.95 -35.48 13.83
CA PHE A 125 55.75 -35.44 15.07
C PHE A 125 57.05 -34.60 15.05
N GLN A 126 57.33 -33.73 16.01
CA GLN A 126 57.20 -33.83 17.47
C GLN A 126 57.00 -32.44 18.09
N TYR A 127 56.17 -32.33 19.12
CA TYR A 127 56.56 -32.03 20.51
C TYR A 127 55.31 -31.75 21.36
N SER A 128 55.27 -32.40 22.53
CA SER A 128 54.16 -32.37 23.48
C SER A 128 54.26 -31.23 24.49
N LEU A 129 53.07 -30.88 25.01
CA LEU A 129 52.61 -29.86 25.98
C LEU A 129 53.46 -29.61 27.25
N PRO A 130 53.23 -28.45 27.91
CA PRO A 130 52.37 -28.49 29.10
C PRO A 130 51.17 -27.51 29.13
N LYS A 131 50.17 -27.97 29.90
CA LYS A 131 48.84 -27.50 30.31
C LYS A 131 48.72 -26.04 30.81
N CYS A 132 47.53 -25.44 30.60
CA CYS A 132 46.70 -24.82 31.66
C CYS A 132 45.22 -24.67 31.21
N THR A 133 44.32 -24.77 32.18
CA THR A 133 42.84 -24.91 32.12
C THR A 133 42.06 -23.59 32.00
N PRO A 134 40.78 -23.61 31.59
CA PRO A 134 39.91 -22.43 31.49
C PRO A 134 39.32 -22.00 32.84
N GLN A 135 39.27 -20.69 33.11
CA GLN A 135 38.56 -20.08 34.23
C GLN A 135 37.20 -19.53 33.79
N THR A 136 36.19 -19.75 34.65
CA THR A 136 34.81 -19.29 34.57
C THR A 136 34.64 -17.91 35.20
N ASN A 137 33.76 -17.07 34.62
CA ASN A 137 33.42 -15.74 35.14
C ASN A 137 32.45 -15.82 36.35
N PRO A 138 32.61 -14.96 37.37
CA PRO A 138 31.70 -14.91 38.52
C PRO A 138 30.50 -13.95 38.33
N PRO A 139 29.39 -14.14 39.10
CA PRO A 139 28.14 -13.42 38.94
C PRO A 139 28.04 -12.12 39.76
N TYR A 140 27.33 -11.13 39.18
CA TYR A 140 27.03 -9.82 39.76
C TYR A 140 25.89 -9.90 40.80
N GLN A 141 26.11 -9.31 41.98
CA GLN A 141 25.15 -9.23 43.08
C GLN A 141 24.41 -7.88 43.08
N SER A 142 23.10 -7.90 43.37
CA SER A 142 22.37 -6.73 43.84
C SER A 142 21.43 -7.10 45.00
N ASN A 143 21.77 -6.64 46.21
CA ASN A 143 20.89 -6.63 47.37
C ASN A 143 21.04 -5.28 48.07
N VAL A 144 20.08 -4.36 47.91
CA VAL A 144 19.71 -3.37 48.94
C VAL A 144 18.21 -3.05 48.80
N TYR A 145 17.54 -2.90 49.95
CA TYR A 145 16.12 -2.67 50.21
C TYR A 145 15.24 -3.90 50.47
N LYS A 146 15.31 -4.36 51.73
CA LYS A 146 14.21 -5.00 52.45
C LYS A 146 13.63 -3.99 53.44
N SER A 147 12.32 -3.78 53.42
CA SER A 147 11.50 -3.78 54.65
C SER A 147 10.01 -3.74 54.35
N ALA A 148 9.29 -4.57 55.10
CA ALA A 148 7.85 -4.63 55.35
C ALA A 148 6.96 -5.16 54.20
N ILE A 149 6.51 -6.42 54.35
CA ILE A 149 5.08 -6.80 54.37
C ILE A 149 4.97 -8.14 55.13
N VAL A 150 4.03 -8.16 56.06
CA VAL A 150 3.69 -9.26 56.96
C VAL A 150 3.03 -10.40 56.17
N SER A 151 3.47 -11.64 56.42
CA SER A 151 2.92 -12.86 55.85
C SER A 151 1.59 -13.27 56.50
N VAL A 152 0.53 -13.39 55.69
CA VAL A 152 -0.69 -14.15 56.03
C VAL A 152 -0.68 -15.42 55.16
N PRO A 153 -0.91 -16.62 55.72
CA PRO A 153 -0.85 -17.86 54.95
C PRO A 153 -2.12 -18.01 54.09
N ILE A 154 -1.96 -18.05 52.77
CA ILE A 154 -3.03 -18.38 51.84
C ILE A 154 -3.10 -19.89 51.67
N THR A 155 -4.20 -20.47 52.18
CA THR A 155 -4.68 -21.81 51.88
C THR A 155 -4.88 -21.95 50.37
N THR A 156 -4.24 -22.95 49.75
CA THR A 156 -4.40 -23.25 48.33
C THR A 156 -5.79 -23.82 48.04
N ALA A 157 -6.70 -22.97 47.58
CA ALA A 157 -7.89 -23.40 46.88
C ALA A 157 -7.56 -23.59 45.38
N SER A 158 -7.60 -24.85 44.94
CA SER A 158 -7.55 -25.22 43.53
C SER A 158 -8.69 -24.52 42.79
N THR A 159 -8.37 -23.48 42.03
CA THR A 159 -9.32 -22.81 41.15
C THR A 159 -8.96 -23.20 39.74
N LYS A 160 -9.83 -24.00 39.10
CA LYS A 160 -9.80 -24.24 37.66
C LYS A 160 -9.84 -22.88 36.96
N THR A 161 -8.78 -22.53 36.25
CA THR A 161 -8.75 -21.36 35.37
C THR A 161 -9.72 -21.62 34.21
N ALA A 162 -10.95 -21.14 34.33
CA ALA A 162 -11.78 -20.91 33.15
C ALA A 162 -11.08 -19.81 32.33
N GLN A 163 -10.78 -20.07 31.06
CA GLN A 163 -10.41 -19.02 30.13
C GLN A 163 -11.54 -17.98 30.11
N LEU A 164 -11.32 -16.82 30.70
CA LEU A 164 -12.17 -15.65 30.50
C LEU A 164 -12.07 -15.31 29.00
N LYS A 165 -13.11 -15.65 28.26
CA LYS A 165 -13.29 -15.22 26.88
C LYS A 165 -13.44 -13.70 26.95
N GLU A 166 -12.42 -12.93 26.56
CA GLU A 166 -12.57 -11.47 26.46
C GLU A 166 -13.82 -11.19 25.61
N GLU A 167 -14.76 -10.43 26.16
CA GLU A 167 -15.94 -10.01 25.42
C GLU A 167 -15.48 -9.13 24.25
N LYS A 168 -15.99 -9.44 23.06
CA LYS A 168 -15.66 -8.66 21.85
C LYS A 168 -16.23 -7.25 21.99
N PRO A 169 -15.47 -6.21 21.60
CA PRO A 169 -15.95 -4.83 21.65
C PRO A 169 -17.17 -4.64 20.75
N ILE A 170 -18.03 -3.70 21.11
CA ILE A 170 -19.25 -3.36 20.38
C ILE A 170 -18.96 -2.21 19.41
N LEU A 171 -19.21 -2.44 18.12
CA LEU A 171 -19.23 -1.41 17.10
C LEU A 171 -20.68 -1.12 16.71
N LEU A 172 -21.18 0.04 17.13
CA LEU A 172 -22.50 0.52 16.77
C LEU A 172 -22.46 1.21 15.41
N VAL A 173 -23.16 0.65 14.42
CA VAL A 173 -23.34 1.25 13.11
C VAL A 173 -24.50 2.25 13.20
N TRP A 174 -24.19 3.55 13.29
CA TRP A 174 -25.20 4.57 13.58
C TRP A 174 -26.16 4.82 12.39
N PHE A 175 -25.59 4.73 11.19
CA PHE A 175 -26.31 4.81 9.92
C PHE A 175 -25.88 3.65 9.03
N LEU A 176 -26.84 2.93 8.47
CA LEU A 176 -26.57 2.06 7.33
C LEU A 176 -26.28 2.93 6.11
N PRO A 177 -25.10 2.81 5.47
CA PRO A 177 -24.78 3.57 4.26
C PRO A 177 -25.82 3.30 3.17
N GLU A 178 -26.38 4.37 2.59
CA GLU A 178 -27.46 4.31 1.59
C GLU A 178 -28.70 3.49 2.03
N ASN A 179 -28.87 3.24 3.34
CA ASN A 179 -29.84 2.32 3.92
C ASN A 179 -29.73 0.86 3.43
N TYR A 180 -28.55 0.46 2.95
CA TYR A 180 -28.31 -0.89 2.47
C TYR A 180 -28.23 -1.88 3.62
N GLN A 181 -29.08 -2.91 3.56
CA GLN A 181 -29.14 -3.99 4.54
C GLN A 181 -28.40 -5.23 4.04
N TRP A 182 -27.63 -5.83 4.93
CA TRP A 182 -26.89 -7.08 4.71
C TRP A 182 -26.62 -7.76 6.06
N ASP A 183 -26.28 -9.05 6.04
CA ASP A 183 -26.05 -9.84 7.25
C ASP A 183 -24.63 -9.55 7.79
N PHE A 184 -24.52 -9.02 9.01
CA PHE A 184 -23.22 -8.77 9.64
C PHE A 184 -22.36 -10.02 9.83
N ASN A 185 -22.92 -11.23 9.75
CA ASN A 185 -22.14 -12.47 9.69
C ASN A 185 -21.26 -12.55 8.43
N ASP A 186 -21.57 -11.77 7.39
CA ASP A 186 -20.76 -11.66 6.17
C ASP A 186 -19.34 -11.17 6.46
N CYS A 187 -19.12 -10.43 7.56
CA CYS A 187 -17.76 -10.12 8.01
C CYS A 187 -16.93 -11.37 8.23
N LYS A 188 -17.52 -12.39 8.87
CA LYS A 188 -16.85 -13.65 9.14
C LYS A 188 -16.79 -14.54 7.90
N THR A 189 -17.89 -14.66 7.17
CA THR A 189 -18.00 -15.63 6.07
C THR A 189 -17.27 -15.17 4.81
N ILE A 190 -17.30 -13.87 4.48
CA ILE A 190 -16.70 -13.30 3.27
C ILE A 190 -15.26 -12.83 3.53
N TYR A 191 -15.04 -12.09 4.63
CA TYR A 191 -13.76 -11.42 4.90
C TYR A 191 -12.92 -12.08 5.99
N ASN A 192 -13.43 -13.13 6.65
CA ASN A 192 -12.81 -13.77 7.82
C ASN A 192 -12.49 -12.80 8.97
N ILE A 193 -13.31 -11.77 9.14
CA ILE A 193 -13.21 -10.77 10.19
C ILE A 193 -14.20 -11.09 11.30
N ASP A 194 -13.72 -11.06 12.55
CA ASP A 194 -14.50 -11.41 13.75
C ASP A 194 -14.09 -10.58 14.98
N GLY A 195 -13.53 -9.39 14.75
CA GLY A 195 -12.85 -8.60 15.78
C GLY A 195 -13.78 -7.88 16.76
N CYS A 196 -15.07 -7.77 16.44
CA CYS A 196 -16.04 -7.00 17.23
C CYS A 196 -17.45 -7.59 17.07
N GLN A 197 -18.41 -7.06 17.84
CA GLN A 197 -19.84 -7.28 17.67
C GLN A 197 -20.43 -6.07 16.95
N LEU A 198 -20.92 -6.27 15.73
CA LEU A 198 -21.64 -5.23 14.98
C LEU A 198 -23.10 -5.17 15.42
N THR A 199 -23.63 -3.97 15.62
CA THR A 199 -25.03 -3.78 16.00
C THR A 199 -25.63 -2.50 15.43
N LEU A 200 -26.95 -2.49 15.25
CA LEU A 200 -27.77 -1.32 14.93
C LEU A 200 -28.57 -0.83 16.14
N ASP A 201 -28.50 -1.53 17.28
CA ASP A 201 -29.27 -1.18 18.47
C ASP A 201 -28.70 0.05 19.16
N ARG A 202 -29.34 1.20 18.93
CA ARG A 202 -28.97 2.49 19.51
C ARG A 202 -29.05 2.51 21.04
N LYS A 203 -29.77 1.57 21.68
CA LYS A 203 -29.80 1.45 23.14
C LYS A 203 -28.43 1.08 23.71
N LEU A 204 -27.56 0.48 22.90
CA LEU A 204 -26.19 0.13 23.27
C LEU A 204 -25.21 1.30 23.12
N TYR A 205 -25.66 2.50 22.72
CA TYR A 205 -24.79 3.65 22.50
C TYR A 205 -23.86 3.95 23.70
N SER A 206 -24.35 3.90 24.94
CA SER A 206 -23.54 4.18 26.13
C SER A 206 -22.53 3.08 26.47
N GLN A 207 -22.68 1.89 25.89
CA GLN A 207 -21.84 0.72 26.10
C GLN A 207 -20.92 0.43 24.91
N ALA A 208 -21.22 0.99 23.74
CA ALA A 208 -20.46 0.74 22.52
C ALA A 208 -19.05 1.33 22.61
N ASP A 209 -18.04 0.50 22.35
CA ASP A 209 -16.63 0.90 22.27
C ASP A 209 -16.36 1.85 21.09
N ALA A 210 -17.14 1.71 20.02
CA ALA A 210 -17.06 2.58 18.87
C ALA A 210 -18.40 2.80 18.18
N VAL A 211 -18.53 3.95 17.53
CA VAL A 211 -19.69 4.34 16.73
C VAL A 211 -19.22 4.71 15.33
N LEU A 212 -19.73 3.98 14.33
CA LEU A 212 -19.49 4.25 12.92
C LEU A 212 -20.55 5.20 12.39
N VAL A 213 -20.12 6.32 11.81
CA VAL A 213 -21.02 7.35 11.28
C VAL A 213 -20.72 7.57 9.80
N PHE A 214 -21.67 7.20 8.95
CA PHE A 214 -21.58 7.44 7.51
C PHE A 214 -21.87 8.91 7.18
N HIS A 215 -20.92 9.59 6.54
CA HIS A 215 -20.95 11.04 6.34
C HIS A 215 -22.19 11.54 5.59
N LYS A 216 -22.58 10.87 4.49
CA LYS A 216 -23.70 11.30 3.63
C LYS A 216 -25.06 11.24 4.33
N ALA A 217 -25.18 10.47 5.41
CA ALA A 217 -26.40 10.39 6.20
C ALA A 217 -26.52 11.49 7.26
N ILE A 218 -25.48 12.30 7.48
CA ILE A 218 -25.48 13.36 8.50
C ILE A 218 -26.34 14.54 8.02
N LYS A 219 -27.24 15.03 8.88
CA LYS A 219 -28.01 16.26 8.61
C LYS A 219 -27.16 17.51 8.86
N TRP A 220 -27.44 18.57 8.12
CA TRP A 220 -26.77 19.87 8.25
C TRP A 220 -26.86 20.50 9.65
N ASP A 221 -27.95 20.22 10.38
CA ASP A 221 -28.18 20.70 11.74
C ASP A 221 -27.59 19.78 12.82
N LEU A 222 -26.91 18.70 12.42
CA LEU A 222 -26.33 17.67 13.27
C LEU A 222 -27.34 16.93 14.17
N SER A 223 -28.64 17.16 14.01
CA SER A 223 -29.71 16.67 14.90
C SER A 223 -29.84 15.15 14.93
N ASN A 224 -29.29 14.46 13.92
CA ASN A 224 -29.36 13.02 13.78
C ASN A 224 -28.09 12.28 14.21
N LEU A 225 -27.08 12.99 14.72
CA LEU A 225 -25.87 12.38 15.30
C LEU A 225 -26.16 11.72 16.66
N PRO A 226 -25.25 10.84 17.15
CA PRO A 226 -25.39 10.28 18.48
C PRO A 226 -25.39 11.37 19.57
N PRO A 227 -26.12 11.15 20.68
CA PRO A 227 -26.30 12.17 21.70
C PRO A 227 -24.99 12.53 22.40
N SER A 228 -24.84 13.81 22.74
CA SER A 228 -23.73 14.34 23.54
C SER A 228 -24.12 14.40 25.03
N PRO A 229 -23.20 14.19 25.99
CA PRO A 229 -21.76 13.96 25.82
C PRO A 229 -21.41 12.53 25.40
N ARG A 230 -20.41 12.41 24.52
CA ARG A 230 -19.82 11.13 24.12
C ARG A 230 -19.11 10.47 25.32
N PRO A 231 -19.30 9.16 25.59
CA PRO A 231 -18.51 8.44 26.57
C PRO A 231 -17.00 8.56 26.29
N PRO A 232 -16.14 8.79 27.30
CA PRO A 232 -14.72 9.13 27.07
C PRO A 232 -13.90 8.01 26.42
N PHE A 233 -14.32 6.74 26.60
CA PHE A 233 -13.68 5.58 25.99
C PHE A 233 -14.12 5.33 24.54
N GLN A 234 -15.26 5.90 24.13
CA GLN A 234 -15.90 5.57 22.86
C GLN A 234 -15.23 6.29 21.70
N LYS A 235 -14.85 5.52 20.66
CA LYS A 235 -14.32 6.07 19.41
C LYS A 235 -15.45 6.41 18.45
N TRP A 236 -15.48 7.63 17.92
CA TRP A 236 -16.32 7.94 16.76
C TRP A 236 -15.49 7.80 15.48
N ILE A 237 -15.97 6.95 14.59
CA ILE A 237 -15.35 6.63 13.30
C ILE A 237 -16.14 7.37 12.21
N TRP A 238 -15.48 8.32 11.55
CA TRP A 238 -16.00 8.97 10.35
C TRP A 238 -15.85 8.04 9.16
N PHE A 239 -16.95 7.71 8.48
CA PHE A 239 -16.94 6.84 7.31
C PHE A 239 -17.40 7.57 6.06
N HIS A 240 -16.51 7.63 5.06
CA HIS A 240 -16.87 8.12 3.73
C HIS A 240 -15.94 7.57 2.64
N VAL A 241 -16.49 7.34 1.44
CA VAL A 241 -15.77 6.71 0.32
C VAL A 241 -15.97 7.43 -1.02
N GLU A 242 -16.67 8.57 -1.01
CA GLU A 242 -16.79 9.44 -2.18
C GLU A 242 -15.61 10.44 -2.21
N SER A 243 -15.35 11.10 -3.33
CA SER A 243 -14.27 12.09 -3.45
C SER A 243 -14.53 13.42 -2.72
N PRO A 244 -13.48 14.17 -2.32
CA PRO A 244 -13.63 15.52 -1.78
C PRO A 244 -14.47 16.47 -2.65
N THR A 245 -14.38 16.39 -3.98
CA THR A 245 -15.24 17.19 -4.88
C THR A 245 -16.73 16.98 -4.64
N ASN A 246 -17.11 15.76 -4.28
CA ASN A 246 -18.50 15.35 -4.09
C ASN A 246 -18.87 15.18 -2.58
N THR A 247 -17.98 15.59 -1.67
CA THR A 247 -18.22 15.59 -0.23
C THR A 247 -18.57 17.00 0.27
N PRO A 248 -19.77 17.25 0.79
CA PRO A 248 -20.10 18.53 1.40
C PRO A 248 -19.38 18.74 2.74
N LYS A 249 -18.97 19.99 3.03
CA LYS A 249 -18.50 20.39 4.37
C LYS A 249 -19.70 20.76 5.24
N ILE A 250 -20.04 19.87 6.18
CA ILE A 250 -21.08 20.07 7.18
C ILE A 250 -20.45 20.77 8.40
N PRO A 251 -20.86 21.99 8.75
CA PRO A 251 -20.30 22.72 9.88
C PRO A 251 -20.39 21.94 11.20
N GLY A 252 -19.33 21.98 12.01
CA GLY A 252 -19.29 21.34 13.33
C GLY A 252 -18.73 19.92 13.34
N LEU A 253 -18.43 19.34 12.18
CA LEU A 253 -17.78 18.02 12.10
C LEU A 253 -16.27 18.07 12.27
N GLU A 254 -15.64 19.25 12.20
CA GLU A 254 -14.20 19.45 12.08
C GLU A 254 -13.44 18.57 13.07
N ASN A 255 -13.73 18.69 14.37
CA ASN A 255 -12.99 17.99 15.44
C ASN A 255 -13.87 16.98 16.18
N LEU A 256 -14.86 16.39 15.50
CA LEU A 256 -15.83 15.50 16.14
C LEU A 256 -15.37 14.04 16.20
N PHE A 257 -14.67 13.59 15.15
CA PHE A 257 -14.32 12.19 14.95
C PHE A 257 -12.88 11.89 15.38
N ASN A 258 -12.70 10.73 16.02
CA ASN A 258 -11.38 10.25 16.47
C ASN A 258 -10.65 9.49 15.35
N VAL A 259 -11.42 8.75 14.55
CA VAL A 259 -10.92 7.77 13.60
C VAL A 259 -11.51 8.04 12.23
N THR A 260 -10.72 7.94 11.16
CA THR A 260 -11.18 8.06 9.77
C THR A 260 -11.21 6.70 9.06
N LEU A 261 -12.31 6.36 8.41
CA LEU A 261 -12.49 5.19 7.55
C LEU A 261 -12.78 5.65 6.11
N SER A 262 -11.86 5.37 5.18
CA SER A 262 -12.02 5.75 3.78
C SER A 262 -11.14 4.91 2.84
N TYR A 263 -11.11 5.26 1.56
CA TYR A 263 -10.15 4.71 0.61
C TYR A 263 -8.73 5.26 0.83
N ARG A 264 -8.54 6.49 1.32
CA ARG A 264 -7.22 7.13 1.40
C ARG A 264 -6.22 6.29 2.19
N ARG A 265 -4.96 6.24 1.74
CA ARG A 265 -3.92 5.42 2.38
C ARG A 265 -3.50 5.94 3.75
N ASP A 266 -3.63 7.26 3.93
CA ASP A 266 -3.34 7.98 5.16
C ASP A 266 -4.55 8.10 6.11
N ALA A 267 -5.64 7.35 5.85
CA ALA A 267 -6.72 7.17 6.80
C ALA A 267 -6.35 6.16 7.88
N ASP A 268 -6.87 6.34 9.09
CA ASP A 268 -6.71 5.36 10.18
C ASP A 268 -7.16 3.95 9.81
N ILE A 269 -8.25 3.86 9.04
CA ILE A 269 -8.77 2.63 8.47
C ILE A 269 -8.84 2.83 6.95
N SER A 270 -7.79 2.40 6.27
CA SER A 270 -7.72 2.43 4.81
C SER A 270 -8.20 1.11 4.21
N VAL A 271 -9.30 1.16 3.47
CA VAL A 271 -9.91 -0.03 2.86
C VAL A 271 -9.79 0.03 1.35
N ARG A 272 -9.17 -1.03 0.80
CA ARG A 272 -8.87 -1.18 -0.63
C ARG A 272 -8.79 -2.66 -0.99
N TYR A 273 -9.02 -2.96 -2.25
CA TYR A 273 -8.74 -4.28 -2.83
C TYR A 273 -7.26 -4.42 -3.18
N ARG A 274 -6.44 -4.71 -2.17
CA ARG A 274 -4.98 -4.87 -2.34
C ARG A 274 -4.65 -6.11 -3.17
N LEU A 275 -3.61 -6.01 -4.00
CA LEU A 275 -3.02 -7.18 -4.63
C LEU A 275 -2.38 -8.07 -3.56
N THR A 276 -2.61 -9.37 -3.66
CA THR A 276 -2.07 -10.36 -2.73
C THR A 276 -0.85 -11.02 -3.32
N ILE A 277 0.21 -11.19 -2.51
CA ILE A 277 1.43 -11.86 -2.95
C ILE A 277 1.19 -13.36 -3.01
N SER A 278 1.42 -13.95 -4.18
CA SER A 278 1.35 -15.38 -4.38
C SER A 278 2.58 -16.06 -3.75
N LYS A 279 2.36 -17.09 -2.92
CA LYS A 279 3.46 -17.86 -2.28
C LYS A 279 4.34 -18.60 -3.29
N LYS A 280 3.79 -18.94 -4.45
CA LYS A 280 4.48 -19.59 -5.56
C LYS A 280 4.23 -18.79 -6.84
N PRO A 281 5.25 -18.62 -7.70
CA PRO A 281 5.07 -18.00 -9.00
C PRO A 281 4.01 -18.72 -9.82
N ASN A 282 3.11 -17.98 -10.46
CA ASN A 282 2.24 -18.51 -11.49
C ASN A 282 2.98 -18.47 -12.84
N GLU A 283 3.46 -19.64 -13.29
CA GLU A 283 4.17 -19.76 -14.57
C GLU A 283 3.23 -19.77 -15.78
N ASN A 284 1.94 -20.06 -15.58
CA ASN A 284 0.95 -20.18 -16.65
C ASN A 284 -0.12 -19.08 -16.50
N ILE A 285 0.24 -17.86 -16.90
CA ILE A 285 -0.71 -16.74 -16.92
C ILE A 285 -1.72 -16.98 -18.05
N VAL A 286 -2.96 -17.32 -17.67
CA VAL A 286 -4.07 -17.48 -18.62
C VAL A 286 -4.78 -16.14 -18.78
N ILE A 287 -4.71 -15.57 -19.98
CA ILE A 287 -5.48 -14.39 -20.35
C ILE A 287 -6.84 -14.87 -20.87
N PRO A 288 -7.98 -14.37 -20.34
CA PRO A 288 -9.30 -14.72 -20.83
C PRO A 288 -9.48 -14.37 -22.31
N LYS A 289 -10.34 -15.12 -23.01
CA LYS A 289 -10.67 -14.82 -24.41
C LYS A 289 -11.22 -13.40 -24.53
N LYS A 290 -10.67 -12.63 -25.47
CA LYS A 290 -11.07 -11.25 -25.74
C LYS A 290 -11.84 -11.18 -27.06
N ASP A 291 -12.97 -10.48 -27.06
CA ASP A 291 -13.81 -10.25 -28.25
C ASP A 291 -14.20 -8.77 -28.42
N LYS A 292 -13.90 -7.92 -27.43
CA LYS A 292 -14.10 -6.47 -27.46
C LYS A 292 -12.77 -5.78 -27.22
N LEU A 293 -12.46 -4.77 -28.02
CA LEU A 293 -11.21 -4.02 -27.87
C LEU A 293 -11.23 -3.15 -26.61
N LEU A 294 -12.21 -2.25 -26.50
CA LEU A 294 -12.29 -1.27 -25.43
C LEU A 294 -13.72 -1.17 -24.89
N CYS A 295 -13.86 -1.31 -23.56
CA CYS A 295 -15.15 -1.26 -22.88
C CYS A 295 -15.21 -0.14 -21.84
N TRP A 296 -16.42 0.35 -21.56
CA TRP A 296 -16.66 1.32 -20.50
C TRP A 296 -17.99 1.06 -19.80
N PHE A 297 -17.96 0.85 -18.49
CA PHE A 297 -19.19 0.60 -17.72
C PHE A 297 -19.53 1.88 -16.95
N VAL A 298 -20.67 2.50 -17.30
CA VAL A 298 -21.06 3.81 -16.76
C VAL A 298 -22.53 3.85 -16.45
N SER A 299 -22.84 4.20 -15.20
CA SER A 299 -24.21 4.42 -14.74
C SER A 299 -24.48 5.87 -14.34
N ASN A 300 -23.45 6.63 -13.96
CA ASN A 300 -23.60 8.03 -13.57
C ASN A 300 -23.22 8.96 -14.72
N VAL A 301 -24.18 9.73 -15.21
CA VAL A 301 -23.99 10.74 -16.26
C VAL A 301 -24.47 12.13 -15.79
N ASP A 302 -24.74 12.27 -14.50
CA ASP A 302 -25.25 13.51 -13.92
C ASP A 302 -24.13 14.56 -13.90
N PRO A 303 -24.27 15.68 -14.65
CA PRO A 303 -23.25 16.72 -14.71
C PRO A 303 -22.93 17.34 -13.34
N HIS A 304 -23.82 17.25 -12.36
CA HIS A 304 -23.62 17.78 -11.01
C HIS A 304 -22.68 16.94 -10.13
N THR A 305 -22.24 15.77 -10.60
CA THR A 305 -21.43 14.83 -9.81
C THR A 305 -19.97 14.74 -10.24
N GLY A 306 -19.47 15.75 -10.97
CA GLY A 306 -18.08 15.83 -11.42
C GLY A 306 -17.77 15.08 -12.72
N VAL A 307 -18.77 14.47 -13.37
CA VAL A 307 -18.54 13.61 -14.56
C VAL A 307 -18.08 14.35 -15.82
N GLY A 308 -18.08 15.69 -15.82
CA GLY A 308 -17.77 16.49 -17.00
C GLY A 308 -16.42 16.15 -17.64
N THR A 309 -15.38 15.97 -16.83
CA THR A 309 -14.02 15.68 -17.33
C THR A 309 -13.95 14.34 -18.05
N ARG A 310 -14.45 13.25 -17.43
CA ARG A 310 -14.45 11.92 -18.06
C ARG A 310 -15.35 11.86 -19.31
N MET A 311 -16.46 12.59 -19.29
CA MET A 311 -17.37 12.70 -20.43
C MET A 311 -16.72 13.42 -21.61
N SER A 312 -16.01 14.51 -21.34
CA SER A 312 -15.26 15.25 -22.35
C SER A 312 -14.18 14.36 -22.98
N TYR A 313 -13.40 13.66 -22.15
CA TYR A 313 -12.34 12.78 -22.65
C TYR A 313 -12.91 11.62 -23.47
N TYR A 314 -13.98 10.97 -22.99
CA TYR A 314 -14.68 9.93 -23.74
C TYR A 314 -15.20 10.43 -25.10
N ASN A 315 -15.82 11.61 -25.13
CA ASN A 315 -16.36 12.20 -26.37
C ASN A 315 -15.27 12.51 -27.40
N GLU A 316 -14.05 12.81 -26.97
CA GLU A 316 -12.90 12.94 -27.84
C GLU A 316 -12.37 11.57 -28.29
N LEU A 317 -12.14 10.65 -27.34
CA LEU A 317 -11.58 9.33 -27.60
C LEU A 317 -12.43 8.52 -28.60
N LYS A 318 -13.76 8.55 -28.46
CA LYS A 318 -14.68 7.76 -29.30
C LYS A 318 -14.67 8.14 -30.78
N LYS A 319 -14.04 9.26 -31.15
CA LYS A 319 -13.84 9.67 -32.55
C LYS A 319 -12.78 8.81 -33.26
N TYR A 320 -11.85 8.22 -32.49
CA TYR A 320 -10.68 7.52 -33.02
C TYR A 320 -10.69 6.01 -32.75
N ILE A 321 -11.49 5.54 -31.79
CA ILE A 321 -11.60 4.13 -31.41
C ILE A 321 -13.04 3.80 -31.00
N ASN A 322 -13.53 2.62 -31.38
CA ASN A 322 -14.84 2.14 -30.94
C ASN A 322 -14.81 1.78 -29.44
N VAL A 323 -15.77 2.31 -28.67
CA VAL A 323 -15.91 2.04 -27.24
C VAL A 323 -17.23 1.33 -26.98
N HIS A 324 -17.18 0.10 -26.47
CA HIS A 324 -18.36 -0.64 -26.06
C HIS A 324 -18.84 -0.14 -24.69
N VAL A 325 -19.93 0.62 -24.68
CA VAL A 325 -20.48 1.21 -23.45
C VAL A 325 -21.55 0.27 -22.86
N PHE A 326 -21.51 0.09 -21.55
CA PHE A 326 -22.46 -0.70 -20.77
C PHE A 326 -22.97 0.08 -19.55
N GLY A 327 -24.07 -0.38 -18.96
CA GLY A 327 -24.72 0.26 -17.82
C GLY A 327 -25.77 1.29 -18.25
N ARG A 328 -26.26 2.10 -17.30
CA ARG A 328 -27.42 2.99 -17.55
C ARG A 328 -27.19 3.96 -18.73
N MET A 329 -25.94 4.35 -18.98
CA MET A 329 -25.59 5.18 -20.13
C MET A 329 -25.91 4.51 -21.48
N ALA A 330 -25.80 3.17 -21.56
CA ALA A 330 -26.14 2.39 -22.74
C ALA A 330 -27.62 2.01 -22.83
N GLY A 331 -28.46 2.46 -21.88
CA GLY A 331 -29.90 2.25 -21.88
C GLY A 331 -30.39 1.02 -21.10
N SER A 332 -29.50 0.22 -20.50
CA SER A 332 -29.91 -0.94 -19.68
C SER A 332 -28.99 -1.16 -18.48
N HIS A 333 -29.54 -1.75 -17.42
CA HIS A 333 -28.73 -2.27 -16.31
C HIS A 333 -28.10 -3.61 -16.75
N MET A 334 -26.86 -3.83 -16.33
CA MET A 334 -26.15 -5.09 -16.53
C MET A 334 -26.46 -6.01 -15.36
N ASN A 335 -26.75 -7.29 -15.61
CA ASN A 335 -26.92 -8.25 -14.52
C ASN A 335 -25.58 -8.48 -13.82
N ASP A 336 -25.62 -8.71 -12.51
CA ASP A 336 -24.42 -8.97 -11.71
C ASP A 336 -23.61 -10.17 -12.25
N ASP A 337 -24.30 -11.25 -12.66
CA ASP A 337 -23.67 -12.43 -13.26
C ASP A 337 -22.90 -12.13 -14.57
N ASP A 338 -23.29 -11.06 -15.28
CA ASP A 338 -22.65 -10.65 -16.53
C ASP A 338 -21.48 -9.67 -16.31
N TYR A 339 -21.32 -9.10 -15.10
CA TYR A 339 -20.38 -8.01 -14.83
C TYR A 339 -18.92 -8.39 -15.10
N PHE A 340 -18.40 -9.39 -14.37
CA PHE A 340 -17.02 -9.85 -14.55
C PHE A 340 -16.81 -10.58 -15.88
N PRO A 341 -17.71 -11.48 -16.35
CA PRO A 341 -17.56 -12.10 -17.66
C PRO A 341 -17.51 -11.11 -18.81
N THR A 342 -18.37 -10.08 -18.81
CA THR A 342 -18.34 -9.02 -19.84
C THR A 342 -17.04 -8.24 -19.75
N MET A 343 -16.61 -7.85 -18.55
CA MET A 343 -15.34 -7.13 -18.37
C MET A 343 -14.15 -7.96 -18.84
N ALA A 344 -14.13 -9.26 -18.54
CA ALA A 344 -13.11 -10.21 -18.96
C ALA A 344 -13.08 -10.43 -20.48
N SER A 345 -14.18 -10.16 -21.19
CA SER A 345 -14.23 -10.23 -22.66
C SER A 345 -13.56 -9.03 -23.36
N CYS A 346 -13.25 -7.97 -22.61
CA CYS A 346 -12.62 -6.75 -23.12
C CYS A 346 -11.09 -6.82 -23.01
N LYS A 347 -10.34 -6.36 -24.03
CA LYS A 347 -8.88 -6.18 -23.90
C LYS A 347 -8.55 -5.05 -22.93
N PHE A 348 -9.20 -3.91 -23.15
CA PHE A 348 -9.05 -2.69 -22.36
C PHE A 348 -10.36 -2.26 -21.70
N TYR A 349 -10.26 -1.62 -20.54
CA TYR A 349 -11.40 -1.08 -19.80
C TYR A 349 -11.14 0.36 -19.36
N LEU A 350 -12.05 1.28 -19.68
CA LEU A 350 -11.97 2.68 -19.24
C LEU A 350 -12.29 2.78 -17.73
N ALA A 351 -11.26 2.78 -16.90
CA ALA A 351 -11.31 2.93 -15.45
C ALA A 351 -11.30 4.42 -15.07
N PHE A 352 -12.30 5.16 -15.54
CA PHE A 352 -12.37 6.62 -15.38
C PHE A 352 -13.13 7.01 -14.11
N GLU A 353 -12.42 7.68 -13.20
CA GLU A 353 -13.00 8.22 -11.99
C GLU A 353 -13.85 9.47 -12.28
N ASN A 354 -14.79 9.76 -11.38
CA ASN A 354 -15.66 10.94 -11.49
C ASN A 354 -15.00 12.24 -10.97
N SER A 355 -13.81 12.16 -10.41
CA SER A 355 -13.00 13.31 -9.98
C SER A 355 -11.54 12.87 -9.77
N ILE A 356 -10.64 13.84 -9.65
CA ILE A 356 -9.19 13.60 -9.52
C ILE A 356 -8.77 13.98 -8.11
N HIS A 357 -8.51 12.98 -7.27
CA HIS A 357 -8.06 13.17 -5.88
C HIS A 357 -7.05 12.11 -5.48
N LYS A 358 -6.18 12.44 -4.52
CA LYS A 358 -5.17 11.53 -3.98
C LYS A 358 -5.80 10.21 -3.55
N ASP A 359 -5.22 9.13 -4.03
CA ASP A 359 -5.64 7.74 -3.83
C ASP A 359 -7.07 7.44 -4.31
N TYR A 360 -7.85 8.35 -4.91
CA TYR A 360 -9.26 8.10 -5.25
C TYR A 360 -9.41 7.22 -6.49
N PHE A 361 -9.19 5.91 -6.29
CA PHE A 361 -9.40 4.82 -7.23
C PHE A 361 -9.48 3.51 -6.44
N VAL A 362 -10.59 2.77 -6.58
CA VAL A 362 -10.78 1.46 -5.91
C VAL A 362 -11.36 0.41 -6.87
N GLU A 363 -12.67 0.31 -7.00
CA GLU A 363 -13.38 -0.73 -7.74
C GLU A 363 -13.13 -0.64 -9.26
N LYS A 364 -13.04 0.57 -9.83
CA LYS A 364 -12.81 0.77 -11.26
C LYS A 364 -11.41 0.33 -11.70
N LEU A 365 -10.43 0.39 -10.81
CA LEU A 365 -9.10 -0.18 -11.03
C LEU A 365 -9.08 -1.68 -10.72
N ASN A 366 -9.64 -2.09 -9.57
CA ASN A 366 -9.61 -3.48 -9.13
C ASN A 366 -10.36 -4.43 -10.06
N GLY A 367 -11.56 -4.05 -10.52
CA GLY A 367 -12.41 -4.85 -11.38
C GLY A 367 -11.67 -5.43 -12.59
N PRO A 368 -11.12 -4.59 -13.49
CA PRO A 368 -10.40 -5.07 -14.68
C PRO A 368 -9.14 -5.85 -14.29
N LEU A 369 -8.41 -5.41 -13.27
CA LEU A 369 -7.25 -6.15 -12.75
C LEU A 369 -7.61 -7.54 -12.26
N ALA A 370 -8.79 -7.76 -11.67
CA ALA A 370 -9.28 -9.08 -11.25
C ALA A 370 -9.77 -9.89 -12.45
N ALA A 371 -10.55 -9.26 -13.34
CA ALA A 371 -11.16 -9.87 -14.53
C ALA A 371 -10.15 -10.31 -15.62
N GLY A 372 -8.90 -9.85 -15.54
CA GLY A 372 -7.89 -10.15 -16.55
C GLY A 372 -7.98 -9.21 -17.76
N THR A 373 -8.33 -7.95 -17.51
CA THR A 373 -8.49 -6.88 -18.50
C THR A 373 -7.55 -5.73 -18.13
N VAL A 374 -6.97 -5.05 -19.11
CA VAL A 374 -6.03 -3.95 -18.85
C VAL A 374 -6.81 -2.65 -18.60
N PRO A 375 -6.75 -2.06 -17.39
CA PRO A 375 -7.38 -0.77 -17.13
C PRO A 375 -6.65 0.37 -17.85
N VAL A 376 -7.43 1.23 -18.51
CA VAL A 376 -7.05 2.55 -19.01
C VAL A 376 -7.60 3.58 -18.01
N VAL A 377 -6.73 4.16 -17.20
CA VAL A 377 -7.11 4.92 -16.01
C VAL A 377 -7.12 6.42 -16.26
N MET A 378 -8.07 7.10 -15.62
CA MET A 378 -8.14 8.55 -15.51
C MET A 378 -8.51 8.90 -14.08
N GLY A 379 -7.60 9.56 -13.36
CA GLY A 379 -7.73 9.88 -11.95
C GLY A 379 -6.50 10.65 -11.46
N PRO A 380 -5.98 10.39 -10.25
CA PRO A 380 -4.76 11.06 -9.75
C PRO A 380 -3.52 10.77 -10.62
N PRO A 381 -2.39 11.47 -10.40
CA PRO A 381 -1.18 11.26 -11.19
C PRO A 381 -0.74 9.79 -11.22
N ARG A 382 -0.12 9.37 -12.33
CA ARG A 382 0.37 8.00 -12.54
C ARG A 382 1.11 7.40 -11.34
N GLN A 383 2.04 8.15 -10.73
CA GLN A 383 2.81 7.70 -9.57
C GLN A 383 1.91 7.26 -8.41
N ASN A 384 0.75 7.90 -8.24
CA ASN A 384 -0.20 7.54 -7.21
C ASN A 384 -0.74 6.12 -7.42
N TYR A 385 -0.99 5.69 -8.66
CA TYR A 385 -1.39 4.32 -8.98
C TYR A 385 -0.25 3.32 -8.74
N GLU A 386 0.97 3.70 -9.13
CA GLU A 386 2.18 2.84 -9.02
C GLU A 386 2.53 2.50 -7.57
N ASP A 387 2.09 3.31 -6.61
CA ASP A 387 2.19 3.00 -5.19
C ASP A 387 1.33 1.80 -4.74
N PHE A 388 0.31 1.42 -5.52
CA PHE A 388 -0.63 0.34 -5.17
C PHE A 388 -0.57 -0.86 -6.11
N VAL A 389 -0.24 -0.63 -7.38
CA VAL A 389 -0.21 -1.67 -8.41
C VAL A 389 1.03 -1.50 -9.29
N PRO A 390 1.56 -2.57 -9.90
CA PRO A 390 2.72 -2.44 -10.79
C PRO A 390 2.44 -1.48 -11.95
N GLY A 391 3.41 -0.63 -12.31
CA GLY A 391 3.23 0.36 -13.37
C GLY A 391 2.92 -0.21 -14.75
N ASN A 392 3.28 -1.47 -15.01
CA ASN A 392 2.91 -2.20 -16.23
C ASN A 392 1.56 -2.94 -16.13
N SER A 393 0.75 -2.72 -15.08
CA SER A 393 -0.57 -3.36 -14.95
C SER A 393 -1.72 -2.51 -15.49
N PHE A 394 -1.45 -1.25 -15.88
CA PHE A 394 -2.44 -0.29 -16.34
C PHE A 394 -1.84 0.67 -17.37
N ILE A 395 -2.71 1.38 -18.09
CA ILE A 395 -2.37 2.44 -19.04
C ILE A 395 -2.92 3.76 -18.49
N HIS A 396 -2.08 4.79 -18.31
CA HIS A 396 -2.55 6.09 -17.84
C HIS A 396 -2.86 6.99 -19.04
N ILE A 397 -3.97 7.73 -19.03
CA ILE A 397 -4.29 8.62 -20.15
C ILE A 397 -3.24 9.72 -20.37
N GLU A 398 -2.57 10.15 -19.29
CA GLU A 398 -1.51 11.19 -19.33
C GLU A 398 -0.16 10.65 -19.83
N ASP A 399 -0.04 9.34 -20.10
CA ASP A 399 1.13 8.80 -20.82
C ASP A 399 1.13 9.24 -22.30
N PHE A 400 0.03 9.83 -22.77
CA PHE A 400 -0.18 10.23 -24.16
C PHE A 400 -0.47 11.74 -24.25
N PRO A 401 -0.03 12.40 -25.33
CA PRO A 401 -0.29 13.82 -25.52
C PRO A 401 -1.77 14.16 -25.73
N ASN A 402 -2.59 13.19 -26.18
CA ASN A 402 -4.02 13.35 -26.41
C ASN A 402 -4.73 11.99 -26.60
N ALA A 403 -6.06 12.03 -26.68
CA ALA A 403 -6.90 10.84 -26.85
C ALA A 403 -6.70 10.11 -28.18
N GLU A 404 -6.30 10.81 -29.26
CA GLU A 404 -5.98 10.17 -30.54
C GLU A 404 -4.71 9.31 -30.43
N ALA A 405 -3.67 9.81 -29.74
CA ALA A 405 -2.44 9.07 -29.50
C ALA A 405 -2.69 7.84 -28.62
N LEU A 406 -3.53 7.97 -27.58
CA LEU A 406 -3.98 6.82 -26.80
C LEU A 406 -4.74 5.80 -27.68
N ALA A 407 -5.71 6.25 -28.49
CA ALA A 407 -6.45 5.36 -29.39
C ALA A 407 -5.53 4.59 -30.35
N LYS A 408 -4.56 5.29 -30.96
CA LYS A 408 -3.53 4.68 -31.82
C LYS A 408 -2.72 3.62 -31.08
N TYR A 409 -2.32 3.90 -29.84
CA TYR A 409 -1.59 2.95 -29.01
C TYR A 409 -2.41 1.69 -28.69
N LEU A 410 -3.69 1.85 -28.29
CA LEU A 410 -4.56 0.71 -28.01
C LEU A 410 -4.82 -0.15 -29.26
N LEU A 411 -4.99 0.48 -30.43
CA LEU A 411 -5.13 -0.20 -31.72
C LEU A 411 -3.85 -0.92 -32.17
N GLN A 412 -2.68 -0.40 -31.78
CA GLN A 412 -1.40 -1.07 -32.03
C GLN A 412 -1.25 -2.31 -31.13
N LEU A 413 -1.52 -2.18 -29.83
CA LEU A 413 -1.53 -3.31 -28.89
C LEU A 413 -2.54 -4.39 -29.27
N ASP A 414 -3.67 -4.02 -29.90
CA ASP A 414 -4.63 -5.00 -30.38
C ASP A 414 -4.04 -5.98 -31.40
N LYS A 415 -3.03 -5.53 -32.15
CA LYS A 415 -2.36 -6.29 -33.21
C LYS A 415 -1.06 -6.95 -32.75
N ASP A 416 -0.62 -6.68 -31.52
CA ASP A 416 0.63 -7.18 -30.94
C ASP A 416 0.33 -7.94 -29.65
N ASP A 417 0.08 -9.24 -29.79
CA ASP A 417 -0.27 -10.11 -28.67
C ASP A 417 0.86 -10.21 -27.63
N GLU A 418 2.12 -10.05 -28.04
CA GLU A 418 3.26 -10.14 -27.11
C GLU A 418 3.37 -8.88 -26.27
N ALA A 419 3.28 -7.70 -26.90
CA ALA A 419 3.22 -6.43 -26.17
C ALA A 419 2.00 -6.37 -25.24
N TYR A 420 0.84 -6.89 -25.67
CA TYR A 420 -0.36 -6.95 -24.83
C TYR A 420 -0.18 -7.89 -23.63
N LYS A 421 0.46 -9.06 -23.79
CA LYS A 421 0.72 -10.02 -22.69
C LYS A 421 1.57 -9.43 -21.58
N HIS A 422 2.51 -8.53 -21.89
CA HIS A 422 3.36 -7.89 -20.89
C HIS A 422 2.58 -7.10 -19.83
N TYR A 423 1.34 -6.68 -20.11
CA TYR A 423 0.47 -6.05 -19.12
C TYR A 423 -0.01 -7.01 -18.00
N PHE A 424 0.25 -8.31 -18.15
CA PHE A 424 -0.14 -9.34 -17.20
C PHE A 424 1.05 -9.95 -16.45
N ASP A 425 2.30 -9.55 -16.73
CA ASP A 425 3.51 -10.12 -16.11
C ASP A 425 3.48 -10.08 -14.58
N TRP A 426 2.85 -9.04 -14.01
CA TRP A 426 2.65 -8.91 -12.57
C TRP A 426 1.88 -10.08 -11.94
N ARG A 427 1.01 -10.75 -12.71
CA ARG A 427 0.22 -11.90 -12.26
C ARG A 427 1.06 -13.15 -11.96
N ARG A 428 2.35 -13.14 -12.31
CA ARG A 428 3.29 -14.18 -11.88
C ARG A 428 3.43 -14.18 -10.35
N HIS A 429 3.40 -13.01 -9.70
CA HIS A 429 3.69 -12.89 -8.26
C HIS A 429 2.54 -12.31 -7.44
N LEU A 430 1.52 -11.77 -8.10
CA LEU A 430 0.44 -11.04 -7.47
C LEU A 430 -0.90 -11.54 -7.97
N THR A 431 -1.91 -11.51 -7.10
CA THR A 431 -3.29 -11.86 -7.45
C THR A 431 -4.24 -10.74 -7.02
N ALA A 432 -5.11 -10.34 -7.94
CA ALA A 432 -6.20 -9.41 -7.66
C ALA A 432 -7.46 -10.21 -7.29
N THR A 433 -8.04 -9.91 -6.14
CA THR A 433 -9.33 -10.46 -5.73
C THR A 433 -10.45 -9.59 -6.31
N PRO A 434 -11.49 -10.18 -6.92
CA PRO A 434 -12.67 -9.45 -7.37
C PRO A 434 -13.33 -8.68 -6.21
N HIS A 435 -13.79 -7.46 -6.49
CA HIS A 435 -14.66 -6.72 -5.58
C HIS A 435 -16.07 -7.31 -5.54
N VAL A 436 -16.81 -7.00 -4.48
CA VAL A 436 -18.22 -7.39 -4.35
C VAL A 436 -19.06 -6.55 -5.31
N ILE A 437 -19.91 -7.22 -6.09
CA ILE A 437 -20.77 -6.59 -7.09
C ILE A 437 -22.21 -6.40 -6.61
N GLU A 438 -22.63 -7.15 -5.59
CA GLU A 438 -23.94 -6.96 -4.97
C GLU A 438 -24.05 -5.56 -4.38
N TRP A 439 -24.88 -4.72 -4.98
CA TRP A 439 -25.00 -3.31 -4.63
C TRP A 439 -25.32 -3.08 -3.14
N ASN A 440 -26.15 -3.92 -2.53
CA ASN A 440 -26.51 -3.79 -1.11
C ASN A 440 -25.36 -4.18 -0.15
N LYS A 441 -24.26 -4.75 -0.66
CA LYS A 441 -23.08 -5.15 0.11
C LYS A 441 -21.83 -4.33 -0.21
N GLU A 442 -21.92 -3.32 -1.07
CA GLU A 442 -20.78 -2.46 -1.47
C GLU A 442 -19.99 -1.92 -0.26
N PHE A 443 -20.69 -1.54 0.81
CA PHE A 443 -20.09 -0.97 2.02
C PHE A 443 -19.66 -2.01 3.07
N SER A 444 -19.96 -3.30 2.86
CA SER A 444 -19.72 -4.35 3.86
C SER A 444 -18.24 -4.48 4.23
N ILE A 445 -17.33 -4.45 3.24
CA ILE A 445 -15.89 -4.54 3.46
C ILE A 445 -15.37 -3.41 4.38
N TYR A 446 -15.90 -2.19 4.23
CA TYR A 446 -15.52 -1.04 5.05
C TYR A 446 -15.97 -1.20 6.50
N ILE A 447 -17.23 -1.60 6.69
CA ILE A 447 -17.80 -1.85 8.03
C ILE A 447 -17.07 -3.00 8.73
N CYS A 448 -16.73 -4.06 7.99
CA CYS A 448 -15.97 -5.18 8.54
C CYS A 448 -14.54 -4.78 8.93
N HIS A 449 -13.82 -4.00 8.10
CA HIS A 449 -12.51 -3.49 8.53
C HIS A 449 -12.58 -2.52 9.70
N ALA A 450 -13.66 -1.74 9.83
CA ALA A 450 -13.91 -0.97 11.04
C ALA A 450 -14.04 -1.87 12.27
N CYS A 451 -14.76 -2.99 12.14
CA CYS A 451 -14.89 -3.99 13.19
C CYS A 451 -13.54 -4.61 13.58
N GLU A 452 -12.72 -4.97 12.59
CA GLU A 452 -11.37 -5.49 12.82
C GLU A 452 -10.46 -4.47 13.51
N TYR A 453 -10.54 -3.20 13.11
CA TYR A 453 -9.79 -2.11 13.72
C TYR A 453 -10.16 -1.94 15.19
N VAL A 454 -11.45 -1.88 15.52
CA VAL A 454 -11.95 -1.74 16.89
C VAL A 454 -11.51 -2.91 17.78
N GLY A 455 -11.51 -4.13 17.23
CA GLY A 455 -11.00 -5.32 17.92
C GLY A 455 -9.51 -5.26 18.28
N ARG A 456 -8.71 -4.50 17.52
CA ARG A 456 -7.25 -4.42 17.70
C ARG A 456 -6.78 -3.16 18.43
N HIS A 457 -7.51 -2.06 18.30
CA HIS A 457 -7.09 -0.73 18.73
C HIS A 457 -7.95 -0.26 19.90
N LYS A 458 -7.52 -0.61 21.12
CA LYS A 458 -8.21 -0.25 22.38
C LYS A 458 -7.76 1.11 22.92
N GLU A 459 -6.66 1.67 22.43
CA GLU A 459 -6.07 2.93 22.88
C GLU A 459 -6.97 4.16 22.63
N TYR A 460 -6.74 5.21 23.41
CA TYR A 460 -7.39 6.50 23.19
C TYR A 460 -6.81 7.20 21.95
N LYS A 461 -7.68 7.86 21.18
CA LYS A 461 -7.28 8.68 20.04
C LYS A 461 -8.00 10.01 20.09
N ALA A 462 -7.23 11.10 20.04
CA ALA A 462 -7.81 12.45 20.02
C ALA A 462 -8.52 12.71 18.69
N ALA A 463 -9.61 13.48 18.75
CA ALA A 463 -10.23 13.98 17.54
C ALA A 463 -9.33 15.01 16.86
N HIS A 464 -9.31 14.99 15.54
CA HIS A 464 -8.50 15.88 14.71
C HIS A 464 -9.39 16.55 13.68
N ASN A 465 -8.89 17.63 13.07
CA ASN A 465 -9.64 18.34 12.05
C ASN A 465 -9.78 17.50 10.77
N ILE A 466 -10.90 16.80 10.62
CA ILE A 466 -11.13 15.90 9.49
C ILE A 466 -11.15 16.65 8.15
N TYR A 467 -11.52 17.94 8.13
CA TYR A 467 -11.58 18.72 6.90
C TYR A 467 -10.23 19.25 6.45
N LYS A 468 -9.31 19.49 7.37
CA LYS A 468 -7.90 19.76 7.01
C LYS A 468 -7.25 18.55 6.36
N TRP A 469 -7.60 17.34 6.79
CA TRP A 469 -7.10 16.10 6.19
C TRP A 469 -7.82 15.77 4.88
N TRP A 470 -9.16 15.72 4.86
CA TRP A 470 -9.91 15.22 3.71
C TRP A 470 -9.79 16.08 2.46
N PHE A 471 -9.80 17.40 2.63
CA PHE A 471 -9.73 18.38 1.53
C PHE A 471 -8.31 18.94 1.31
N SER A 472 -7.29 18.28 1.86
CA SER A 472 -5.87 18.65 1.69
C SER A 472 -5.37 18.46 0.28
#